data_AF-A0A0B0D9S4-F1
#
_entry.id   AF-A0A0B0D9S4-F1
#
_cell.length_a   1.000
_cell.length_b   1.000
_cell.length_c   1.000
_cell.angle_alpha   90.00
_cell.angle_beta   90.00
_cell.angle_gamma   90.00
#
_symmetry.space_group_name_H-M   'P 1'
#
loop_
_entity.id
_entity.type
_entity.pdbx_description
1 polymer ?
#
loop_
_entity_poly.entity_id
_entity_poly.type
_entity_poly.pdbx_seq_one_letter_code
_entity_poly.pdbx_strand_id
1 'polypeptide(L)'
;MYRPFSKQYVYFDRGLNEMVLLMPSMFPAPEHTNVGFYVVGAGSAVPFSAIMLEDLPNLHVTGAGSGGQFFPRWTYEKADVPEGQFDLGASDHGVDKYGYRKVDNITDEILADYQSYYGAKVIKDDVFYYVYGLLHSPDYRSMYAADLTKMLPRIPKVASTEDFHVFVAMGQQLASLHLGYEAADPYPLTEVIKDGAPADAVELYRVTKMKYGPEKDKSKLVYNPWITLERIPAETHEYMLGSRSGIDWLIDRYQIKVDKKSGIINDPNDWAAEHAEPRYILDLIKRVTTVSVRTVELISQLPKLEIAKL
;
A
#
# COMPACT_ATOMS: atom_id res chain seq x y z
N MET A 1 -1.45 3.91 7.18
CA MET A 1 -2.38 3.20 6.27
C MET A 1 -3.39 2.36 7.06
N TYR A 2 -4.70 2.70 7.03
CA TYR A 2 -5.73 1.89 7.70
C TYR A 2 -6.18 0.70 6.84
N ARG A 3 -6.52 0.94 5.58
CA ARG A 3 -6.85 -0.06 4.55
C ARG A 3 -6.27 0.41 3.20
N PRO A 4 -6.13 -0.44 2.17
CA PRO A 4 -5.62 -0.03 0.87
C PRO A 4 -6.28 1.25 0.37
N PHE A 5 -5.43 2.21 -0.03
CA PHE A 5 -5.84 3.51 -0.56
C PHE A 5 -6.72 4.33 0.38
N SER A 6 -6.66 4.06 1.70
CA SER A 6 -7.43 4.75 2.74
C SER A 6 -6.52 5.03 3.94
N LYS A 7 -5.90 6.22 3.90
CA LYS A 7 -5.14 6.78 5.02
C LYS A 7 -6.11 7.31 6.08
N GLN A 8 -5.72 7.17 7.34
CA GLN A 8 -6.43 7.72 8.50
C GLN A 8 -5.40 8.17 9.52
N TYR A 9 -5.72 9.24 10.25
CA TYR A 9 -4.95 9.63 11.42
C TYR A 9 -5.09 8.57 12.52
N VAL A 10 -4.00 8.33 13.23
CA VAL A 10 -3.96 7.43 14.39
C VAL A 10 -3.27 8.15 15.53
N TYR A 11 -3.89 8.09 16.71
CA TYR A 11 -3.18 8.40 17.94
C TYR A 11 -2.41 7.15 18.35
N PHE A 12 -1.11 7.13 18.08
CA PHE A 12 -0.24 5.97 18.29
C PHE A 12 0.56 6.13 19.58
N ASP A 13 0.08 5.52 20.67
CA ASP A 13 0.68 5.58 21.99
C ASP A 13 0.53 4.24 22.73
N ARG A 14 1.58 3.83 23.45
CA ARG A 14 1.60 2.56 24.19
C ARG A 14 0.54 2.49 25.30
N GLY A 15 0.08 3.62 25.83
CA GLY A 15 -0.95 3.68 26.86
C GLY A 15 -2.36 3.47 26.31
N LEU A 16 -2.61 3.74 25.02
CA LEU A 16 -3.93 3.61 24.39
C LEU A 16 -4.02 2.54 23.29
N ASN A 17 -2.90 1.95 22.88
CA ASN A 17 -2.87 0.86 21.92
C ASN A 17 -2.49 -0.47 22.59
N GLU A 18 -3.41 -1.44 22.53
CA GLU A 18 -3.24 -2.79 23.10
C GLU A 18 -1.93 -3.47 22.67
N MET A 19 -1.57 -3.34 21.38
CA MET A 19 -0.35 -3.90 20.83
C MET A 19 0.28 -2.93 19.83
N VAL A 20 1.50 -2.50 20.13
CA VAL A 20 2.32 -1.66 19.23
C VAL A 20 3.38 -2.46 18.46
N LEU A 21 3.59 -3.73 18.83
CA LEU A 21 4.57 -4.64 18.22
C LEU A 21 5.95 -3.97 18.05
N LEU A 22 6.54 -4.14 16.86
CA LEU A 22 7.81 -3.52 16.46
C LEU A 22 7.61 -2.20 15.69
N MET A 23 6.39 -1.64 15.65
CA MET A 23 6.16 -0.39 14.93
C MET A 23 7.06 0.76 15.42
N PRO A 24 7.36 0.92 16.73
CA PRO A 24 8.28 1.97 17.19
C PRO A 24 9.72 1.81 16.68
N SER A 25 10.17 0.62 16.28
CA SER A 25 11.50 0.48 15.65
C SER A 25 11.46 0.82 14.16
N MET A 26 10.29 0.92 13.53
CA MET A 26 10.13 1.21 12.10
C MET A 26 9.66 2.65 11.86
N PHE A 27 8.92 3.20 12.82
CA PHE A 27 8.33 4.54 12.85
C PHE A 27 8.42 5.11 14.28
N PRO A 28 9.62 5.50 14.77
CA PRO A 28 9.81 5.93 16.15
C PRO A 28 9.16 7.28 16.49
N ALA A 29 9.08 8.20 15.52
CA ALA A 29 8.40 9.49 15.66
C ALA A 29 7.67 9.85 14.35
N PRO A 30 6.67 10.76 14.38
CA PRO A 30 5.88 11.15 13.21
C PRO A 30 6.68 11.61 11.99
N GLU A 31 7.88 12.15 12.20
CA GLU A 31 8.75 12.68 11.15
C GLU A 31 9.65 11.62 10.51
N HIS A 32 9.73 10.42 11.08
CA HIS A 32 10.49 9.32 10.50
C HIS A 32 9.67 8.64 9.41
N THR A 33 10.17 8.73 8.18
CA THR A 33 9.57 8.06 7.03
C THR A 33 10.18 6.69 6.81
N ASN A 34 9.38 5.75 6.35
CA ASN A 34 9.87 4.43 5.97
C ASN A 34 9.14 3.97 4.72
N VAL A 35 9.63 2.91 4.10
CA VAL A 35 8.95 2.24 3.01
C VAL A 35 9.03 0.75 3.29
N GLY A 36 7.97 0.02 2.96
CA GLY A 36 7.93 -1.41 3.16
C GLY A 36 6.71 -1.99 2.47
N PHE A 37 6.68 -3.30 2.29
CA PHE A 37 5.49 -3.94 1.75
C PHE A 37 4.77 -4.71 2.84
N TYR A 38 3.45 -4.53 2.87
CA TYR A 38 2.55 -5.33 3.69
C TYR A 38 2.16 -6.58 2.90
N VAL A 39 2.22 -7.73 3.54
CA VAL A 39 1.68 -8.99 3.01
C VAL A 39 0.59 -9.51 3.92
N VAL A 40 -0.44 -10.12 3.31
CA VAL A 40 -1.45 -10.88 4.05
C VAL A 40 -0.76 -12.01 4.83
N GLY A 41 -1.10 -12.15 6.11
CA GLY A 41 -0.48 -13.12 7.00
C GLY A 41 -0.94 -14.54 6.74
N ALA A 42 -0.10 -15.49 7.17
CA ALA A 42 -0.43 -16.91 7.16
C ALA A 42 -1.72 -17.19 7.96
N GLY A 43 -2.57 -18.08 7.44
CA GLY A 43 -3.85 -18.45 8.04
C GLY A 43 -4.96 -17.40 7.86
N SER A 44 -4.75 -16.38 7.03
CA SER A 44 -5.78 -15.38 6.77
C SER A 44 -6.99 -15.95 6.04
N ALA A 45 -8.17 -15.39 6.33
CA ALA A 45 -9.41 -15.70 5.63
C ALA A 45 -9.52 -15.08 4.21
N VAL A 46 -8.53 -14.30 3.77
CA VAL A 46 -8.52 -13.67 2.44
C VAL A 46 -7.34 -14.15 1.60
N PRO A 47 -7.44 -14.11 0.25
CA PRO A 47 -6.33 -14.47 -0.63
C PRO A 47 -5.04 -13.69 -0.35
N PHE A 48 -3.91 -14.31 -0.70
CA PHE A 48 -2.60 -13.66 -0.61
C PHE A 48 -2.57 -12.38 -1.46
N SER A 49 -2.03 -11.31 -0.88
CA SER A 49 -1.75 -10.07 -1.60
C SER A 49 -0.60 -9.33 -0.93
N ALA A 50 0.05 -8.47 -1.69
CA ALA A 50 1.14 -7.61 -1.23
C ALA A 50 0.91 -6.17 -1.71
N ILE A 51 1.17 -5.17 -0.88
CA ILE A 51 1.06 -3.75 -1.22
C ILE A 51 2.19 -2.96 -0.57
N MET A 52 2.82 -2.07 -1.35
CA MET A 52 3.85 -1.16 -0.86
C MET A 52 3.21 -0.01 -0.08
N LEU A 53 3.78 0.33 1.06
CA LEU A 53 3.29 1.36 1.97
C LEU A 53 4.46 2.21 2.47
N GLU A 54 4.19 3.50 2.69
CA GLU A 54 5.11 4.45 3.33
C GLU A 54 4.66 4.87 4.74
N ASP A 55 3.39 4.65 5.07
CA ASP A 55 2.82 5.00 6.37
C ASP A 55 2.77 3.80 7.33
N LEU A 56 2.65 4.10 8.63
CA LEU A 56 2.37 3.12 9.68
C LEU A 56 1.16 2.24 9.31
N PRO A 57 1.34 0.92 9.10
CA PRO A 57 0.25 0.04 8.68
C PRO A 57 -0.60 -0.42 9.87
N ASN A 58 -1.92 -0.43 9.69
CA ASN A 58 -2.80 -1.15 10.60
C ASN A 58 -2.57 -2.66 10.50
N LEU A 59 -2.72 -3.42 11.60
CA LEU A 59 -2.59 -4.88 11.57
C LEU A 59 -3.49 -5.55 10.52
N HIS A 60 -4.65 -4.96 10.23
CA HIS A 60 -5.66 -5.48 9.33
C HIS A 60 -5.78 -4.65 8.05
N VAL A 61 -4.67 -4.28 7.40
CA VAL A 61 -4.70 -3.50 6.14
C VAL A 61 -5.71 -4.12 5.16
N THR A 62 -5.70 -5.42 4.95
CA THR A 62 -6.62 -6.10 4.01
C THR A 62 -7.96 -6.52 4.60
N GLY A 63 -8.36 -6.00 5.77
CA GLY A 63 -9.66 -6.25 6.41
C GLY A 63 -9.62 -7.11 7.68
N ALA A 64 -10.75 -7.16 8.38
CA ALA A 64 -10.88 -7.93 9.62
C ALA A 64 -10.63 -9.44 9.37
N GLY A 65 -9.90 -10.09 10.27
CA GLY A 65 -9.49 -11.50 10.08
C GLY A 65 -8.37 -11.70 9.04
N SER A 66 -7.77 -10.61 8.55
CA SER A 66 -6.60 -10.65 7.67
C SER A 66 -5.43 -9.87 8.25
N GLY A 67 -5.06 -10.26 9.47
CA GLY A 67 -3.79 -9.85 10.05
C GLY A 67 -2.64 -10.15 9.08
N GLY A 68 -1.69 -9.25 8.95
CA GLY A 68 -0.56 -9.42 8.06
C GLY A 68 0.74 -8.92 8.65
N GLN A 69 1.78 -8.97 7.82
CA GLN A 69 3.13 -8.58 8.21
C GLN A 69 3.61 -7.45 7.33
N PHE A 70 4.28 -6.49 7.95
CA PHE A 70 4.95 -5.41 7.25
C PHE A 70 6.45 -5.69 7.21
N PHE A 71 7.02 -5.67 6.01
CA PHE A 71 8.45 -5.84 5.76
C PHE A 71 9.07 -4.48 5.46
N PRO A 72 9.58 -3.77 6.47
CA PRO A 72 10.18 -2.45 6.30
C PRO A 72 11.55 -2.55 5.62
N ARG A 73 11.85 -1.57 4.76
CA ARG A 73 13.17 -1.36 4.15
C ARG A 73 14.21 -0.95 5.19
N TRP A 74 13.78 -0.20 6.21
CA TRP A 74 14.66 0.35 7.24
C TRP A 74 14.16 0.06 8.65
N THR A 75 15.08 -0.01 9.61
CA THR A 75 14.80 0.03 11.05
C THR A 75 15.52 1.24 11.65
N TYR A 76 14.96 1.83 12.69
CA TYR A 76 15.55 2.92 13.44
C TYR A 76 16.04 2.41 14.80
N GLU A 77 17.33 2.56 15.04
CA GLU A 77 17.97 2.19 16.29
C GLU A 77 18.30 3.44 17.08
N LYS A 78 17.94 3.47 18.37
CA LYS A 78 18.29 4.59 19.23
C LYS A 78 19.80 4.56 19.48
N ALA A 79 20.48 5.66 19.16
CA ALA A 79 21.90 5.81 19.45
C ALA A 79 22.10 6.13 20.93
N ASP A 80 23.14 5.56 21.53
CA ASP A 80 23.60 5.91 22.88
C ASP A 80 24.31 7.26 22.82
N VAL A 81 23.53 8.34 22.78
CA VAL A 81 24.05 9.71 22.90
C VAL A 81 24.14 10.04 24.40
N PRO A 82 25.32 10.39 24.95
CA PRO A 82 25.44 10.76 26.36
C PRO A 82 24.50 11.92 26.73
N GLU A 83 23.83 11.82 27.87
CA GLU A 83 22.96 12.88 28.39
C GLU A 83 23.71 14.22 28.43
N GLY A 84 23.16 15.24 27.74
CA GLY A 84 23.66 16.61 27.79
C GLY A 84 24.31 17.14 26.50
N GLN A 85 24.50 16.33 25.46
CA GLN A 85 24.85 16.84 24.12
C GLN A 85 23.58 17.09 23.31
N PHE A 86 23.11 18.32 23.33
CA PHE A 86 22.10 18.83 22.39
C PHE A 86 22.79 19.00 21.03
N ASP A 87 22.81 17.95 20.22
CA ASP A 87 23.40 18.01 18.88
C ASP A 87 22.46 18.76 17.93
N LEU A 88 22.64 20.08 17.88
CA LEU A 88 21.97 20.97 16.94
C LEU A 88 22.62 20.85 15.56
N GLY A 89 22.35 19.74 14.89
CA GLY A 89 22.57 19.61 13.45
C GLY A 89 23.70 18.67 13.06
N ALA A 90 23.29 17.56 12.44
CA ALA A 90 24.09 16.65 11.63
C ALA A 90 25.37 16.16 12.30
N SER A 91 25.25 15.24 13.27
CA SER A 91 26.43 14.48 13.71
C SER A 91 26.98 13.62 12.58
N ASP A 92 28.31 13.62 12.54
CA ASP A 92 29.30 12.88 11.75
C ASP A 92 29.08 11.35 11.60
N HIS A 93 27.96 10.81 12.11
CA HIS A 93 27.71 9.37 12.28
C HIS A 93 26.31 8.90 11.84
N GLY A 94 25.52 9.75 11.18
CA GLY A 94 24.23 9.35 10.60
C GLY A 94 23.11 9.16 11.62
N VAL A 95 23.18 9.85 12.76
CA VAL A 95 22.12 9.93 13.78
C VAL A 95 21.28 11.18 13.52
N ASP A 96 19.96 11.04 13.57
CA ASP A 96 19.04 12.17 13.38
C ASP A 96 18.81 12.98 14.68
N LYS A 97 18.09 14.10 14.53
CA LYS A 97 17.74 15.00 15.65
C LYS A 97 16.88 14.37 16.75
N TYR A 98 16.33 13.17 16.53
CA TYR A 98 15.57 12.41 17.51
C TYR A 98 16.44 11.34 18.21
N GLY A 99 17.73 11.27 17.87
CA GLY A 99 18.67 10.31 18.43
C GLY A 99 18.57 8.92 17.81
N TYR A 100 18.04 8.79 16.60
CA TYR A 100 17.94 7.52 15.90
C TYR A 100 18.91 7.41 14.73
N ARG A 101 19.47 6.22 14.54
CA ARG A 101 20.23 5.82 13.35
C ARG A 101 19.35 4.94 12.47
N LYS A 102 19.29 5.26 11.19
CA LYS A 102 18.58 4.47 10.18
C LYS A 102 19.45 3.30 9.71
N VAL A 103 18.94 2.09 9.87
CA VAL A 103 19.63 0.82 9.60
C VAL A 103 18.93 0.08 8.46
N ASP A 104 19.73 -0.43 7.53
CA ASP A 104 19.27 -1.20 6.38
C ASP A 104 18.82 -2.62 6.80
N ASN A 105 17.58 -3.01 6.47
CA ASN A 105 17.09 -4.35 6.79
C ASN A 105 17.50 -5.42 5.76
N ILE A 106 18.09 -5.03 4.64
CA ILE A 106 18.79 -5.95 3.74
C ILE A 106 20.22 -6.09 4.28
N THR A 107 20.54 -7.26 4.81
CA THR A 107 21.85 -7.53 5.40
C THR A 107 22.96 -7.59 4.35
N ASP A 108 24.20 -7.37 4.75
CA ASP A 108 25.35 -7.53 3.83
C ASP A 108 25.53 -9.00 3.43
N GLU A 109 25.11 -9.94 4.28
CA GLU A 109 25.10 -11.38 3.99
C GLU A 109 24.15 -11.72 2.84
N ILE A 110 22.90 -11.25 2.88
CA ILE A 110 21.95 -11.52 1.79
C ILE A 110 22.35 -10.80 0.52
N LEU A 111 22.95 -9.61 0.61
CA LEU A 111 23.51 -8.92 -0.54
C LEU A 111 24.64 -9.75 -1.19
N ALA A 112 25.57 -10.26 -0.39
CA ALA A 112 26.67 -11.09 -0.89
C ALA A 112 26.16 -12.39 -1.56
N ASP A 113 25.13 -13.02 -0.99
CA ASP A 113 24.47 -14.18 -1.58
C ASP A 113 23.87 -13.86 -2.97
N TYR A 114 23.15 -12.75 -3.10
CA TYR A 114 22.61 -12.32 -4.41
C TYR A 114 23.70 -11.88 -5.39
N GLN A 115 24.76 -11.20 -4.93
CA GLN A 115 25.90 -10.81 -5.75
C GLN A 115 26.69 -12.02 -6.26
N SER A 116 26.79 -13.09 -5.46
CA SER A 116 27.46 -14.32 -5.86
C SER A 116 26.76 -15.02 -7.03
N TYR A 117 25.42 -14.88 -7.11
CA TYR A 117 24.60 -15.55 -8.11
C TYR A 117 24.32 -14.66 -9.34
N TYR A 118 23.95 -13.40 -9.12
CA TYR A 118 23.56 -12.46 -10.19
C TYR A 118 24.67 -11.48 -10.60
N GLY A 119 25.76 -11.38 -9.82
CA GLY A 119 26.93 -10.58 -10.11
C GLY A 119 27.13 -9.38 -9.17
N ALA A 120 28.37 -8.88 -9.11
CA ALA A 120 28.81 -7.86 -8.15
C ALA A 120 28.13 -6.48 -8.29
N LYS A 121 27.35 -6.25 -9.36
CA LYS A 121 26.62 -4.99 -9.56
C LYS A 121 25.30 -4.92 -8.79
N VAL A 122 24.81 -6.03 -8.24
CA VAL A 122 23.59 -6.05 -7.44
C VAL A 122 23.78 -5.20 -6.18
N ILE A 123 22.79 -4.35 -5.91
CA ILE A 123 22.70 -3.53 -4.69
C ILE A 123 21.52 -3.96 -3.81
N LYS A 124 21.47 -3.48 -2.57
CA LYS A 124 20.41 -3.84 -1.60
C LYS A 124 19.00 -3.49 -2.08
N ASP A 125 18.87 -2.37 -2.79
CA ASP A 125 17.58 -1.96 -3.37
C ASP A 125 17.11 -2.95 -4.43
N ASP A 126 18.01 -3.52 -5.24
CA ASP A 126 17.65 -4.55 -6.21
C ASP A 126 17.03 -5.75 -5.47
N VAL A 127 17.62 -6.21 -4.38
CA VAL A 127 17.06 -7.30 -3.57
C VAL A 127 15.66 -6.95 -3.07
N PHE A 128 15.48 -5.76 -2.49
CA PHE A 128 14.18 -5.32 -1.96
C PHE A 128 13.09 -5.27 -3.04
N TYR A 129 13.38 -4.67 -4.19
CA TYR A 129 12.41 -4.55 -5.28
C TYR A 129 12.22 -5.86 -6.04
N TYR A 130 13.24 -6.71 -6.13
CA TYR A 130 13.11 -8.08 -6.64
C TYR A 130 12.07 -8.86 -5.83
N VAL A 131 12.16 -8.84 -4.49
CA VAL A 131 11.16 -9.49 -3.63
C VAL A 131 9.77 -8.96 -3.94
N TYR A 132 9.61 -7.64 -4.02
CA TYR A 132 8.31 -7.05 -4.29
C TYR A 132 7.74 -7.42 -5.67
N GLY A 133 8.56 -7.42 -6.71
CA GLY A 133 8.19 -7.86 -8.06
C GLY A 133 7.80 -9.35 -8.10
N LEU A 134 8.60 -10.22 -7.46
CA LEU A 134 8.32 -11.66 -7.39
C LEU A 134 7.00 -11.96 -6.68
N LEU A 135 6.69 -11.25 -5.59
CA LEU A 135 5.41 -11.40 -4.88
C LEU A 135 4.19 -10.99 -5.72
N HIS A 136 4.39 -10.33 -6.87
CA HIS A 136 3.35 -10.00 -7.85
C HIS A 136 3.30 -10.96 -9.04
N SER A 137 4.26 -11.89 -9.17
CA SER A 137 4.24 -12.90 -10.23
C SER A 137 3.03 -13.84 -10.09
N PRO A 138 2.19 -13.96 -11.14
CA PRO A 138 1.10 -14.94 -11.14
C PRO A 138 1.60 -16.38 -11.02
N ASP A 139 2.74 -16.69 -11.64
CA ASP A 139 3.38 -18.00 -11.57
C ASP A 139 3.83 -18.31 -10.14
N TYR A 140 4.49 -17.35 -9.45
CA TYR A 140 4.89 -17.52 -8.05
C TYR A 140 3.68 -17.78 -7.15
N ARG A 141 2.63 -16.95 -7.27
CA ARG A 141 1.42 -17.06 -6.46
C ARG A 141 0.69 -18.37 -6.70
N SER A 142 0.68 -18.87 -7.95
CA SER A 142 0.05 -20.14 -8.31
C SER A 142 0.87 -21.33 -7.84
N MET A 143 2.19 -21.31 -8.04
CA MET A 143 3.11 -22.38 -7.67
C MET A 143 3.15 -22.59 -6.15
N TYR A 144 3.12 -21.51 -5.36
CA TYR A 144 3.23 -21.54 -3.90
C TYR A 144 1.92 -21.26 -3.16
N ALA A 145 0.75 -21.35 -3.83
CA ALA A 145 -0.54 -20.99 -3.25
C ALA A 145 -0.84 -21.68 -1.89
N ALA A 146 -0.50 -22.97 -1.77
CA ALA A 146 -0.69 -23.73 -0.54
C ALA A 146 0.20 -23.24 0.61
N ASP A 147 1.43 -22.86 0.30
CA ASP A 147 2.41 -22.39 1.29
C ASP A 147 2.12 -20.95 1.71
N LEU A 148 1.76 -20.08 0.76
CA LEU A 148 1.38 -18.69 1.03
C LEU A 148 0.16 -18.57 1.95
N THR A 149 -0.68 -19.61 2.00
CA THR A 149 -1.81 -19.67 2.93
C THR A 149 -1.39 -20.10 4.35
N LYS A 150 -0.25 -20.78 4.51
CA LYS A 150 0.14 -21.45 5.77
C LYS A 150 1.37 -20.86 6.45
N MET A 151 2.23 -20.19 5.71
CA MET A 151 3.50 -19.67 6.21
C MET A 151 3.95 -18.42 5.46
N LEU A 152 5.01 -17.77 5.96
CA LEU A 152 5.59 -16.60 5.31
C LEU A 152 6.14 -16.96 3.91
N PRO A 153 6.04 -16.04 2.93
CA PRO A 153 6.58 -16.25 1.59
C PRO A 153 8.08 -16.58 1.65
N ARG A 154 8.47 -17.65 0.97
CA ARG A 154 9.88 -17.96 0.71
C ARG A 154 10.26 -17.46 -0.66
N ILE A 155 11.37 -16.76 -0.76
CA ILE A 155 11.79 -16.07 -1.98
C ILE A 155 12.83 -16.92 -2.71
N PRO A 156 12.46 -17.66 -3.78
CA PRO A 156 13.43 -18.34 -4.63
C PRO A 156 14.29 -17.33 -5.41
N LYS A 157 15.45 -17.79 -5.87
CA LYS A 157 16.22 -17.10 -6.92
C LYS A 157 15.68 -17.53 -8.29
N VAL A 158 15.40 -16.58 -9.18
CA VAL A 158 15.15 -16.86 -10.59
C VAL A 158 16.42 -17.35 -11.29
N ALA A 159 16.27 -18.19 -12.30
CA ALA A 159 17.37 -18.91 -12.95
C ALA A 159 18.30 -18.00 -13.77
N SER A 160 17.79 -16.91 -14.32
CA SER A 160 18.52 -15.97 -15.18
C SER A 160 18.77 -14.63 -14.45
N THR A 161 19.95 -14.07 -14.66
CA THR A 161 20.29 -12.71 -14.20
C THR A 161 19.49 -11.65 -14.94
N GLU A 162 19.19 -11.87 -16.22
CA GLU A 162 18.32 -11.01 -17.02
C GLU A 162 16.92 -10.96 -16.42
N ASP A 163 16.32 -12.11 -16.11
CA ASP A 163 15.00 -12.17 -15.46
C ASP A 163 15.02 -11.50 -14.08
N PHE A 164 16.09 -11.69 -13.30
CA PHE A 164 16.25 -11.00 -12.01
C PHE A 164 16.14 -9.49 -12.18
N HIS A 165 16.87 -8.90 -13.13
CA HIS A 165 16.80 -7.46 -13.38
C HIS A 165 15.44 -7.01 -13.91
N VAL A 166 14.72 -7.84 -14.68
CA VAL A 166 13.33 -7.54 -15.07
C VAL A 166 12.41 -7.52 -13.85
N PHE A 167 12.52 -8.50 -12.94
CA PHE A 167 11.75 -8.51 -11.68
C PHE A 167 12.08 -7.30 -10.79
N VAL A 168 13.35 -6.89 -10.71
CA VAL A 168 13.77 -5.67 -10.00
C VAL A 168 13.08 -4.44 -10.60
N ALA A 169 13.16 -4.26 -11.92
CA ALA A 169 12.59 -3.10 -12.60
C ALA A 169 11.06 -3.06 -12.47
N MET A 170 10.38 -4.20 -12.59
CA MET A 170 8.94 -4.30 -12.39
C MET A 170 8.55 -4.04 -10.93
N GLY A 171 9.31 -4.57 -9.97
CA GLY A 171 9.12 -4.30 -8.55
C GLY A 171 9.26 -2.81 -8.20
N GLN A 172 10.26 -2.12 -8.78
CA GLN A 172 10.43 -0.68 -8.64
C GLN A 172 9.24 0.10 -9.20
N GLN A 173 8.79 -0.25 -10.42
CA GLN A 173 7.63 0.40 -11.04
C GLN A 173 6.34 0.20 -10.25
N LEU A 174 6.08 -1.04 -9.80
CA LEU A 174 4.94 -1.35 -8.93
C LEU A 174 5.01 -0.60 -7.60
N ALA A 175 6.18 -0.56 -6.97
CA ALA A 175 6.36 0.15 -5.70
C ALA A 175 6.09 1.65 -5.87
N SER A 176 6.68 2.28 -6.89
CA SER A 176 6.47 3.69 -7.21
C SER A 176 5.00 4.00 -7.48
N LEU A 177 4.32 3.16 -8.27
CA LEU A 177 2.90 3.29 -8.58
C LEU A 177 2.02 3.20 -7.33
N HIS A 178 2.28 2.22 -6.45
CA HIS A 178 1.46 2.01 -5.26
C HIS A 178 1.68 3.06 -4.17
N LEU A 179 2.92 3.56 -4.02
CA LEU A 179 3.21 4.67 -3.11
C LEU A 179 2.62 5.98 -3.64
N GLY A 180 2.75 6.23 -4.95
CA GLY A 180 2.24 7.41 -5.63
C GLY A 180 0.74 7.37 -5.96
N TYR A 181 -0.07 6.53 -5.32
CA TYR A 181 -1.47 6.32 -5.72
C TYR A 181 -2.32 7.61 -5.66
N GLU A 182 -2.03 8.51 -4.72
CA GLU A 182 -2.72 9.80 -4.60
C GLU A 182 -2.23 10.83 -5.62
N ALA A 183 -1.05 10.62 -6.21
CA ALA A 183 -0.44 11.53 -7.20
C ALA A 183 -0.56 11.01 -8.64
N ALA A 184 -1.09 9.80 -8.83
CA ALA A 184 -1.30 9.23 -10.16
C ALA A 184 -2.23 10.11 -11.02
N ASP A 185 -2.03 10.08 -12.34
CA ASP A 185 -2.92 10.77 -13.25
C ASP A 185 -4.33 10.13 -13.19
N PRO A 186 -5.40 10.93 -13.00
CA PRO A 186 -6.76 10.40 -12.94
C PRO A 186 -7.15 9.65 -14.22
N TYR A 187 -7.68 8.43 -14.07
CA TYR A 187 -8.23 7.70 -15.22
C TYR A 187 -9.39 8.50 -15.83
N PRO A 188 -9.51 8.57 -17.17
CA PRO A 188 -10.51 9.39 -17.85
C PRO A 188 -11.92 8.76 -17.82
N LEU A 189 -12.45 8.53 -16.62
CA LEU A 189 -13.84 8.09 -16.40
C LEU A 189 -14.83 9.19 -16.79
N THR A 190 -16.00 8.78 -17.27
CA THR A 190 -17.09 9.71 -17.61
C THR A 190 -17.82 10.13 -16.33
N GLU A 191 -17.80 11.43 -16.01
CA GLU A 191 -18.61 12.02 -14.94
C GLU A 191 -19.99 12.42 -15.47
N VAL A 192 -21.03 11.73 -15.01
CA VAL A 192 -22.42 12.09 -15.29
C VAL A 192 -22.97 12.83 -14.08
N ILE A 193 -23.26 14.12 -14.25
CA ILE A 193 -23.89 14.97 -13.23
C ILE A 193 -25.36 15.14 -13.60
N LYS A 194 -26.27 14.89 -12.65
CA LYS A 194 -27.72 15.03 -12.87
C LYS A 194 -28.16 16.50 -12.84
N ASP A 195 -29.23 16.79 -13.58
CA ASP A 195 -29.90 18.08 -13.53
C ASP A 195 -30.37 18.43 -12.11
N GLY A 196 -30.22 19.71 -11.73
CA GLY A 196 -30.56 20.20 -10.39
C GLY A 196 -29.52 19.89 -9.32
N ALA A 197 -28.32 19.45 -9.70
CA ALA A 197 -27.22 19.30 -8.76
C ALA A 197 -26.83 20.64 -8.10
N PRO A 198 -26.37 20.62 -6.83
CA PRO A 198 -25.93 21.82 -6.13
C PRO A 198 -24.85 22.57 -6.90
N ALA A 199 -24.92 23.91 -6.88
CA ALA A 199 -23.87 24.76 -7.43
C ALA A 199 -22.64 24.83 -6.51
N ASP A 200 -22.85 24.61 -5.20
CA ASP A 200 -21.78 24.53 -4.22
C ASP A 200 -20.96 23.23 -4.39
N ALA A 201 -19.64 23.36 -4.50
CA ALA A 201 -18.76 22.23 -4.75
C ALA A 201 -18.71 21.27 -3.55
N VAL A 202 -18.76 21.78 -2.31
CA VAL A 202 -18.72 20.94 -1.11
C VAL A 202 -19.96 20.05 -1.05
N GLU A 203 -21.14 20.61 -1.35
CA GLU A 203 -22.38 19.83 -1.42
C GLU A 203 -22.42 18.87 -2.63
N LEU A 204 -21.94 19.31 -3.80
CA LEU A 204 -21.91 18.51 -5.02
C LEU A 204 -21.04 17.25 -4.88
N TYR A 205 -19.86 17.37 -4.27
CA TYR A 205 -18.90 16.27 -4.14
C TYR A 205 -18.96 15.54 -2.79
N ARG A 206 -19.89 15.88 -1.90
CA ARG A 206 -20.07 15.18 -0.63
C ARG A 206 -20.45 13.71 -0.84
N VAL A 207 -19.71 12.82 -0.20
CA VAL A 207 -19.99 11.38 -0.17
C VAL A 207 -20.83 11.03 1.05
N THR A 208 -21.86 10.21 0.83
CA THR A 208 -22.58 9.56 1.92
C THR A 208 -22.27 8.07 1.93
N LYS A 209 -22.61 7.39 0.83
CA LYS A 209 -22.31 5.98 0.60
C LYS A 209 -22.33 5.67 -0.89
N MET A 210 -21.18 5.28 -1.42
CA MET A 210 -21.05 4.86 -2.81
C MET A 210 -21.61 3.45 -3.03
N LYS A 211 -22.03 3.17 -4.26
CA LYS A 211 -22.46 1.83 -4.68
C LYS A 211 -22.26 1.66 -6.19
N TYR A 212 -22.04 0.43 -6.63
CA TYR A 212 -22.08 0.10 -8.04
C TYR A 212 -23.46 0.38 -8.66
N GLY A 213 -23.50 0.39 -9.98
CA GLY A 213 -24.73 0.53 -10.75
C GLY A 213 -25.78 -0.56 -10.43
N PRO A 214 -26.99 -0.44 -11.01
CA PRO A 214 -28.03 -1.46 -10.90
C PRO A 214 -27.47 -2.86 -11.21
N GLU A 215 -28.01 -3.88 -10.54
CA GLU A 215 -27.56 -5.29 -10.70
C GLU A 215 -26.07 -5.54 -10.40
N LYS A 216 -25.43 -4.63 -9.65
CA LYS A 216 -23.98 -4.65 -9.36
C LYS A 216 -23.11 -4.46 -10.62
N ASP A 217 -23.59 -3.69 -11.59
CA ASP A 217 -22.78 -3.25 -12.73
C ASP A 217 -21.53 -2.48 -12.27
N LYS A 218 -20.37 -3.15 -12.39
CA LYS A 218 -19.06 -2.63 -11.98
C LYS A 218 -18.45 -1.62 -12.96
N SER A 219 -19.07 -1.42 -14.13
CA SER A 219 -18.66 -0.36 -15.08
C SER A 219 -19.15 1.03 -14.66
N LYS A 220 -20.08 1.08 -13.68
CA LYS A 220 -20.68 2.30 -13.16
C LYS A 220 -20.57 2.37 -11.65
N LEU A 221 -20.21 3.54 -11.13
CA LEU A 221 -20.17 3.83 -9.70
C LEU A 221 -21.05 5.04 -9.41
N VAL A 222 -22.15 4.81 -8.69
CA VAL A 222 -22.98 5.87 -8.13
C VAL A 222 -22.22 6.44 -6.94
N TYR A 223 -21.64 7.62 -7.14
CA TYR A 223 -20.83 8.31 -6.14
C TYR A 223 -21.71 8.93 -5.04
N ASN A 224 -22.73 9.68 -5.46
CA ASN A 224 -23.75 10.24 -4.59
C ASN A 224 -25.06 10.44 -5.40
N PRO A 225 -26.13 11.10 -4.88
CA PRO A 225 -27.36 11.32 -5.64
C PRO A 225 -27.19 12.07 -6.97
N TRP A 226 -26.12 12.87 -7.11
CA TRP A 226 -25.87 13.79 -8.21
C TRP A 226 -24.88 13.27 -9.24
N ILE A 227 -23.82 12.60 -8.79
CA ILE A 227 -22.69 12.19 -9.62
C ILE A 227 -22.68 10.67 -9.79
N THR A 228 -22.50 10.22 -11.03
CA THR A 228 -22.18 8.83 -11.37
C THR A 228 -20.93 8.80 -12.24
N LEU A 229 -19.96 7.98 -11.86
CA LEU A 229 -18.79 7.67 -12.69
C LEU A 229 -19.13 6.47 -13.58
N GLU A 230 -18.94 6.60 -14.87
CA GLU A 230 -19.16 5.53 -15.85
C GLU A 230 -17.86 5.15 -16.58
N ARG A 231 -17.91 4.01 -17.27
CA ARG A 231 -16.81 3.44 -18.07
C ARG A 231 -15.60 3.01 -17.24
N ILE A 232 -15.84 2.49 -16.04
CA ILE A 232 -14.80 1.85 -15.24
C ILE A 232 -14.35 0.57 -15.97
N PRO A 233 -13.05 0.43 -16.34
CA PRO A 233 -12.53 -0.76 -17.01
C PRO A 233 -12.68 -2.02 -16.15
N ALA A 234 -12.90 -3.17 -16.77
CA ALA A 234 -13.07 -4.44 -16.05
C ALA A 234 -11.77 -4.85 -15.32
N GLU A 235 -10.64 -4.56 -15.95
CA GLU A 235 -9.27 -4.80 -15.49
C GLU A 235 -9.01 -4.16 -14.11
N THR A 236 -9.69 -3.06 -13.82
CA THR A 236 -9.64 -2.38 -12.51
C THR A 236 -9.97 -3.31 -11.34
N HIS A 237 -10.81 -4.31 -11.59
CA HIS A 237 -11.29 -5.26 -10.58
C HIS A 237 -10.45 -6.54 -10.51
N GLU A 238 -9.47 -6.71 -11.39
CA GLU A 238 -8.56 -7.88 -11.38
C GLU A 238 -7.45 -7.72 -10.35
N TYR A 239 -7.01 -6.49 -10.07
CA TYR A 239 -6.04 -6.22 -9.02
C TYR A 239 -6.69 -6.31 -7.64
N MET A 240 -6.55 -7.48 -7.02
CA MET A 240 -7.13 -7.80 -5.71
C MET A 240 -6.13 -7.63 -4.56
N LEU A 241 -6.58 -6.93 -3.51
CA LEU A 241 -5.87 -6.71 -2.25
C LEU A 241 -6.65 -7.39 -1.12
N GLY A 242 -6.32 -8.65 -0.88
CA GLY A 242 -7.12 -9.58 -0.09
C GLY A 242 -8.37 -9.98 -0.88
N SER A 243 -9.55 -9.68 -0.33
CA SER A 243 -10.84 -10.05 -0.92
C SER A 243 -11.51 -8.97 -1.76
N ARG A 244 -10.83 -7.82 -1.97
CA ARG A 244 -11.41 -6.62 -2.60
C ARG A 244 -10.45 -5.98 -3.59
N SER A 245 -10.99 -5.42 -4.67
CA SER A 245 -10.23 -4.53 -5.56
C SER A 245 -9.96 -3.17 -4.91
N GLY A 246 -9.11 -2.35 -5.53
CA GLY A 246 -8.86 -0.98 -5.08
C GLY A 246 -10.16 -0.15 -4.96
N ILE A 247 -11.04 -0.21 -5.96
CA ILE A 247 -12.34 0.48 -5.92
C ILE A 247 -13.25 -0.12 -4.84
N ASP A 248 -13.27 -1.44 -4.67
CA ASP A 248 -14.07 -2.09 -3.62
C ASP A 248 -13.63 -1.63 -2.21
N TRP A 249 -12.35 -1.32 -2.01
CA TRP A 249 -11.83 -0.71 -0.79
C TRP A 249 -12.33 0.73 -0.61
N LEU A 250 -12.28 1.55 -1.66
CA LEU A 250 -12.79 2.92 -1.59
C LEU A 250 -14.29 2.96 -1.26
N ILE A 251 -15.09 2.11 -1.89
CA ILE A 251 -16.54 1.97 -1.59
C ILE A 251 -16.78 1.57 -0.13
N ASP A 252 -15.97 0.64 0.40
CA ASP A 252 -16.12 0.19 1.79
C ASP A 252 -15.72 1.26 2.81
N ARG A 253 -14.70 2.06 2.50
CA ARG A 253 -14.04 2.96 3.46
C ARG A 253 -14.51 4.40 3.39
N TYR A 254 -14.74 4.93 2.20
CA TYR A 254 -15.21 6.30 2.00
C TYR A 254 -16.74 6.31 2.03
N GLN A 255 -17.29 6.10 3.23
CA GLN A 255 -18.71 6.30 3.53
C GLN A 255 -18.85 6.79 4.97
N ILE A 256 -19.89 7.57 5.25
CA ILE A 256 -20.16 8.04 6.62
C ILE A 256 -20.57 6.85 7.48
N LYS A 257 -19.83 6.59 8.56
CA LYS A 257 -20.14 5.54 9.54
C LYS A 257 -20.21 6.14 10.94
N VAL A 258 -21.16 5.66 11.73
CA VAL A 258 -21.24 5.99 13.16
C VAL A 258 -21.01 4.71 13.94
N ASP A 259 -20.01 4.71 14.82
CA ASP A 259 -19.81 3.59 15.73
C ASP A 259 -20.95 3.55 16.75
N LYS A 260 -21.64 2.41 16.84
CA LYS A 260 -22.85 2.30 17.65
C LYS A 260 -22.59 2.42 19.16
N LYS A 261 -21.39 2.07 19.62
CA LYS A 261 -21.08 2.03 21.06
C LYS A 261 -20.56 3.37 21.57
N SER A 262 -19.60 3.95 20.86
CA SER A 262 -18.97 5.22 21.21
C SER A 262 -19.73 6.44 20.69
N GLY A 263 -20.57 6.26 19.66
CA GLY A 263 -21.23 7.37 18.97
C GLY A 263 -20.30 8.18 18.07
N ILE A 264 -19.03 7.79 17.94
CA ILE A 264 -18.04 8.51 17.12
C ILE A 264 -18.42 8.38 15.64
N ILE A 265 -18.48 9.53 14.98
CA ILE A 265 -18.75 9.65 13.54
C ILE A 265 -17.41 9.62 12.81
N ASN A 266 -17.32 8.75 11.81
CA ASN A 266 -16.24 8.74 10.82
C ASN A 266 -16.82 9.26 9.50
N ASP A 267 -16.52 10.52 9.19
CA ASP A 267 -16.92 11.19 7.96
C ASP A 267 -15.68 11.37 7.05
N PRO A 268 -15.59 10.68 5.90
CA PRO A 268 -14.45 10.81 5.00
C PRO A 268 -14.36 12.20 4.34
N ASN A 269 -15.43 13.00 4.37
CA ASN A 269 -15.44 14.33 3.78
C ASN A 269 -14.68 15.36 4.63
N ASP A 270 -14.44 15.08 5.92
CA ASP A 270 -13.72 16.00 6.82
C ASP A 270 -12.30 16.26 6.31
N TRP A 271 -11.63 15.21 5.81
CA TRP A 271 -10.30 15.35 5.20
C TRP A 271 -10.32 16.29 3.99
N ALA A 272 -11.31 16.14 3.10
CA ALA A 272 -11.48 16.99 1.92
C ALA A 272 -11.75 18.45 2.32
N ALA A 273 -12.52 18.67 3.39
CA ALA A 273 -12.82 20.01 3.91
C ALA A 273 -11.58 20.67 4.53
N GLU A 274 -10.79 19.93 5.33
CA GLU A 274 -9.55 20.41 5.95
C GLU A 274 -8.52 20.88 4.92
N HIS A 275 -8.47 20.22 3.76
CA HIS A 275 -7.52 20.52 2.68
C HIS A 275 -8.11 21.45 1.60
N ALA A 276 -9.36 21.89 1.74
CA ALA A 276 -10.08 22.66 0.71
C ALA A 276 -10.12 21.97 -0.67
N GLU A 277 -10.18 20.64 -0.69
CA GLU A 277 -10.21 19.80 -1.89
C GLU A 277 -11.53 19.01 -1.97
N PRO A 278 -12.68 19.64 -2.29
CA PRO A 278 -13.98 18.98 -2.27
C PRO A 278 -14.07 17.77 -3.21
N ARG A 279 -13.27 17.75 -4.29
CA ARG A 279 -13.21 16.66 -5.26
C ARG A 279 -12.31 15.51 -4.89
N TYR A 280 -11.57 15.59 -3.77
CA TYR A 280 -10.54 14.62 -3.41
C TYR A 280 -10.98 13.16 -3.55
N ILE A 281 -12.13 12.78 -2.99
CA ILE A 281 -12.58 11.39 -3.00
C ILE A 281 -12.95 10.93 -4.42
N LEU A 282 -13.60 11.81 -5.20
CA LEU A 282 -13.97 11.52 -6.59
C LEU A 282 -12.72 11.32 -7.46
N ASP A 283 -11.74 12.22 -7.33
CA ASP A 283 -10.50 12.14 -8.10
C ASP A 283 -9.64 10.97 -7.62
N LEU A 284 -9.64 10.66 -6.31
CA LEU A 284 -8.98 9.46 -5.77
C LEU A 284 -9.51 8.17 -6.42
N ILE A 285 -10.82 8.04 -6.65
CA ILE A 285 -11.39 6.87 -7.35
C ILE A 285 -10.80 6.75 -8.76
N LYS A 286 -10.66 7.87 -9.48
CA LYS A 286 -10.05 7.88 -10.81
C LYS A 286 -8.57 7.52 -10.76
N ARG A 287 -7.82 8.03 -9.77
CA ARG A 287 -6.40 7.72 -9.59
C ARG A 287 -6.18 6.25 -9.24
N VAL A 288 -7.00 5.69 -8.35
CA VAL A 288 -6.97 4.27 -8.00
C VAL A 288 -7.39 3.39 -9.18
N THR A 289 -8.30 3.86 -10.03
CA THR A 289 -8.58 3.19 -11.32
C THR A 289 -7.33 3.07 -12.18
N THR A 290 -6.57 4.17 -12.36
CA THR A 290 -5.30 4.16 -13.09
C THR A 290 -4.31 3.19 -12.46
N VAL A 291 -4.14 3.25 -11.13
CA VAL A 291 -3.23 2.37 -10.40
C VAL A 291 -3.60 0.91 -10.63
N SER A 292 -4.86 0.51 -10.45
CA SER A 292 -5.28 -0.87 -10.67
C SER A 292 -5.01 -1.35 -12.11
N VAL A 293 -5.41 -0.57 -13.12
CA VAL A 293 -5.20 -0.94 -14.54
C VAL A 293 -3.72 -1.04 -14.86
N ARG A 294 -2.90 -0.08 -14.42
CA ARG A 294 -1.47 -0.09 -14.67
C ARG A 294 -0.77 -1.23 -13.92
N THR A 295 -1.22 -1.57 -12.72
CA THR A 295 -0.71 -2.73 -11.98
C THR A 295 -0.98 -4.03 -12.72
N VAL A 296 -2.19 -4.23 -13.26
CA VAL A 296 -2.50 -5.40 -14.10
C VAL A 296 -1.61 -5.45 -15.33
N GLU A 297 -1.41 -4.31 -16.00
CA GLU A 297 -0.53 -4.20 -17.17
C GLU A 297 0.92 -4.59 -16.82
N LEU A 298 1.48 -4.06 -15.73
CA LEU A 298 2.84 -4.38 -15.28
C LEU A 298 2.99 -5.85 -14.91
N ILE A 299 1.99 -6.42 -14.22
CA ILE A 299 1.97 -7.85 -13.87
C ILE A 299 1.95 -8.72 -15.14
N SER A 300 1.22 -8.31 -16.17
CA SER A 300 1.15 -9.05 -17.45
C SER A 300 2.47 -9.06 -18.23
N GLN A 301 3.38 -8.13 -17.92
CA GLN A 301 4.70 -8.00 -18.54
C GLN A 301 5.80 -8.76 -17.77
N LEU A 302 5.48 -9.32 -16.60
CA LEU A 302 6.45 -10.13 -15.86
C LEU A 302 6.86 -11.36 -16.68
N PRO A 303 8.16 -11.73 -16.66
CA PRO A 303 8.62 -12.92 -17.35
C PRO A 303 8.03 -14.17 -16.67
N LYS A 304 7.96 -15.25 -17.45
CA LYS A 304 7.60 -16.56 -16.91
C LYS A 304 8.58 -16.94 -15.80
N LEU A 305 8.06 -17.43 -14.68
CA LEU A 305 8.91 -17.75 -13.54
C LEU A 305 9.71 -19.05 -13.79
N GLU A 306 11.01 -18.90 -14.00
CA GLU A 306 11.97 -20.01 -13.99
C GLU A 306 12.86 -19.92 -12.75
N ILE A 307 12.82 -20.95 -11.91
CA ILE A 307 13.54 -20.99 -10.63
C ILE A 307 14.90 -21.66 -10.81
N ALA A 308 15.93 -21.10 -10.17
CA ALA A 308 17.25 -21.68 -10.11
C ALA A 308 17.20 -23.12 -9.55
N LYS A 309 17.81 -24.07 -10.25
CA LYS A 309 17.99 -25.42 -9.71
C LYS A 309 19.05 -25.35 -8.60
N LEU A 310 18.66 -25.74 -7.39
CA LEU A 310 19.56 -25.92 -6.24
C LEU A 310 20.58 -27.02 -6.51
#